data_AF-A0A7Y0IC45-F1
#
_entry.id   AF-A0A7Y0IC45-F1
#
_cell.length_a   1.000
_cell.length_b   1.000
_cell.length_c   1.000
_cell.angle_alpha   90.00
_cell.angle_beta   90.00
_cell.angle_gamma   90.00
#
_symmetry.space_group_name_H-M   'P 1'
#
loop_
_entity.id
_entity.type
_entity.pdbx_description
1 polymer ?
#
loop_
_entity_poly.entity_id
_entity_poly.type
_entity_poly.pdbx_seq_one_letter_code
_entity_poly.pdbx_strand_id
1 'polypeptide(L)'
;MSSWGPQPDPGRDYRAHLALKAKANNQWIYSKTTKKWYTPEEFAFSDEDIKVHRNQASAPQLILMDPRQGLDIANETILRASKFIQQHTKKMWEYYDLKLKPSKNVNFK
;
A
#
# COMPACT_ATOMS: atom_id res chain seq x y z
N MET A 1 11.91 -45.60 10.69
CA MET A 1 11.00 -45.23 9.58
C MET A 1 10.91 -43.72 9.55
N SER A 2 11.68 -43.06 8.68
CA SER A 2 11.63 -41.60 8.53
C SER A 2 10.41 -41.26 7.67
N SER A 3 9.45 -40.56 8.25
CA SER A 3 8.26 -40.06 7.56
C SER A 3 8.68 -38.94 6.61
N TRP A 4 8.80 -39.25 5.32
CA TRP A 4 9.10 -38.29 4.23
C TRP A 4 7.82 -37.68 3.67
N GLY A 5 6.93 -37.19 4.54
CA GLY A 5 5.87 -36.29 4.08
C GLY A 5 6.46 -34.90 3.79
N PRO A 6 5.95 -34.14 2.80
CA PRO A 6 6.32 -32.73 2.69
C PRO A 6 6.04 -32.06 4.03
N GLN A 7 7.03 -31.32 4.54
CA GLN A 7 6.86 -30.57 5.78
C GLN A 7 5.65 -29.63 5.62
N PRO A 8 4.76 -29.55 6.63
CA PRO A 8 3.64 -28.62 6.58
C PRO A 8 4.19 -27.20 6.44
N ASP A 9 3.76 -26.49 5.39
CA ASP A 9 4.09 -25.09 5.16
C ASP A 9 2.98 -24.24 5.78
N PRO A 10 3.19 -23.67 6.99
CA PRO A 10 2.18 -22.87 7.67
C PRO A 10 1.80 -21.61 6.89
N GLY A 11 2.67 -21.12 5.99
CA GLY A 11 2.37 -20.02 5.09
C GLY A 11 1.34 -20.41 4.03
N ARG A 12 1.48 -21.59 3.43
CA ARG A 12 0.56 -22.11 2.40
C ARG A 12 -0.85 -22.32 2.95
N ASP A 13 -0.98 -22.94 4.12
CA ASP A 13 -2.28 -23.19 4.75
C ASP A 13 -2.97 -21.88 5.15
N TYR A 14 -2.19 -20.91 5.64
CA TYR A 14 -2.69 -19.57 5.94
C TYR A 14 -3.18 -18.83 4.69
N ARG A 15 -2.45 -18.91 3.56
CA ARG A 15 -2.87 -18.33 2.28
C ARG A 15 -4.20 -18.89 1.81
N ALA A 16 -4.31 -20.22 1.80
CA ALA A 16 -5.53 -20.90 1.37
C ALA A 16 -6.72 -20.50 2.25
N HIS A 17 -6.55 -20.47 3.57
CA HIS A 17 -7.60 -20.07 4.50
C HIS A 17 -8.01 -18.60 4.32
N LEU A 18 -7.04 -17.69 4.15
CA LEU A 18 -7.33 -16.26 3.95
C LEU A 18 -8.02 -16.00 2.60
N ALA A 19 -7.60 -16.69 1.55
CA ALA A 19 -8.24 -16.65 0.23
C ALA A 19 -9.69 -17.13 0.30
N LEU A 20 -9.96 -18.27 0.95
CA LEU A 20 -11.32 -18.76 1.15
C LEU A 20 -12.19 -17.76 1.92
N LYS A 21 -11.64 -17.15 2.98
CA LYS A 21 -12.33 -16.12 3.75
C LYS A 21 -12.64 -14.87 2.91
N ALA A 22 -11.70 -14.43 2.09
CA ALA A 22 -11.88 -13.28 1.20
C ALA A 22 -12.97 -13.57 0.16
N LYS A 23 -12.95 -14.76 -0.45
CA LYS A 23 -13.93 -15.21 -1.42
C LYS A 23 -15.34 -15.29 -0.83
N ALA A 24 -15.49 -15.85 0.37
CA ALA A 24 -16.78 -15.95 1.05
C ALA A 24 -17.41 -14.58 1.33
N ASN A 25 -16.59 -13.55 1.53
CA ASN A 25 -17.03 -12.19 1.84
C ASN A 25 -17.02 -11.24 0.63
N ASN A 26 -16.73 -11.73 -0.58
CA ASN A 26 -16.53 -10.90 -1.79
C ASN A 26 -15.50 -9.76 -1.59
N GLN A 27 -14.40 -10.06 -0.90
CA GLN A 27 -13.33 -9.12 -0.60
C GLN A 27 -12.04 -9.48 -1.34
N TRP A 28 -11.18 -8.49 -1.52
CA TRP A 28 -9.82 -8.66 -2.02
C TRP A 28 -8.82 -8.53 -0.88
N ILE A 29 -7.61 -9.02 -1.12
CA ILE A 29 -6.52 -9.05 -0.16
C ILE A 29 -5.51 -7.98 -0.54
N TYR A 30 -5.32 -7.00 0.33
CA TYR A 30 -4.30 -5.97 0.18
C TYR A 30 -3.10 -6.28 1.06
N SER A 31 -1.92 -6.37 0.46
CA SER A 31 -0.66 -6.47 1.19
C SER A 31 -0.11 -5.08 1.50
N LYS A 32 -0.02 -4.74 2.79
CA LYS A 32 0.66 -3.54 3.27
C LYS A 32 2.17 -3.60 3.07
N THR A 33 2.75 -4.79 2.93
CA THR A 33 4.20 -4.97 2.76
C THR A 33 4.60 -4.67 1.33
N THR A 34 3.98 -5.36 0.36
CA THR A 34 4.29 -5.18 -1.07
C THR A 34 3.47 -4.07 -1.73
N LYS A 35 2.47 -3.53 -1.03
CA LYS A 35 1.51 -2.52 -1.54
C LYS A 35 0.68 -3.04 -2.72
N LYS A 36 0.54 -4.35 -2.84
CA LYS A 36 -0.20 -5.01 -3.93
C LYS A 36 -1.59 -5.44 -3.50
N TRP A 37 -2.47 -5.49 -4.49
CA TRP A 37 -3.79 -6.06 -4.38
C TRP A 37 -3.82 -7.43 -5.04
N TYR A 38 -4.52 -8.35 -4.40
CA TYR A 38 -4.72 -9.70 -4.89
C TYR A 38 -6.21 -10.03 -4.83
N THR A 39 -6.72 -10.63 -5.90
CA THR A 39 -7.93 -11.44 -5.82
C THR A 39 -7.70 -12.63 -4.88
N PRO A 40 -8.76 -13.25 -4.33
CA PRO A 40 -8.64 -14.48 -3.54
C PRO A 40 -7.83 -15.57 -4.27
N GLU A 41 -8.10 -15.76 -5.56
CA GLU A 41 -7.44 -16.74 -6.41
C GLU A 41 -5.95 -16.41 -6.59
N GLU A 42 -5.60 -15.18 -6.96
CA GLU A 42 -4.20 -14.77 -7.12
C GLU A 42 -3.42 -14.92 -5.82
N PHE A 43 -4.02 -14.57 -4.68
CA PHE A 43 -3.35 -14.67 -3.40
C PHE A 43 -3.04 -16.12 -3.02
N ALA A 44 -3.94 -17.06 -3.31
CA ALA A 44 -3.76 -18.47 -3.03
C ALA A 44 -2.54 -19.07 -3.77
N PHE A 45 -2.22 -18.54 -4.94
CA PHE A 45 -1.07 -18.95 -5.76
C PHE A 45 0.13 -18.00 -5.66
N SER A 46 0.04 -16.94 -4.85
CA SER A 46 1.12 -15.96 -4.71
C SER A 46 2.28 -16.50 -3.88
N ASP A 47 3.49 -16.05 -4.20
CA ASP A 47 4.72 -16.27 -3.41
C ASP A 47 4.95 -15.17 -2.36
N GLU A 48 3.87 -14.55 -1.87
CA GLU A 48 3.98 -13.53 -0.82
C GLU A 48 4.61 -14.16 0.44
N ASP A 49 5.71 -13.54 0.92
CA ASP A 49 6.38 -13.98 2.15
C ASP A 49 5.53 -13.60 3.37
N ILE A 50 4.82 -14.60 3.91
CA ILE A 50 3.97 -14.41 5.08
C ILE A 50 4.70 -14.96 6.30
N LYS A 51 5.18 -14.04 7.15
CA LYS A 51 5.71 -14.41 8.46
C LYS A 51 4.55 -14.80 9.39
N VAL A 52 4.21 -16.08 9.40
CA VAL A 52 3.20 -16.66 10.30
C VAL A 52 3.87 -17.03 11.63
N HIS A 53 3.41 -16.43 12.73
CA HIS A 53 3.77 -16.87 14.09
C HIS A 53 2.50 -17.35 14.80
N ARG A 54 2.51 -18.61 15.29
CA ARG A 54 1.37 -19.22 16.02
C ARG A 54 0.04 -19.16 15.23
N ASN A 55 0.06 -19.49 13.94
CA ASN A 55 -1.10 -19.45 13.03
C ASN A 55 -1.74 -18.06 12.85
N GLN A 56 -1.04 -17.00 13.28
CA GLN A 56 -1.41 -15.61 13.02
C GLN A 56 -0.28 -14.94 12.24
N ALA A 57 -0.63 -14.15 11.23
CA ALA A 57 0.36 -13.33 10.54
C ALA A 57 0.95 -12.32 11.56
N SER A 58 2.28 -12.23 11.61
CA SER A 58 2.99 -11.28 12.46
C SER A 58 2.68 -9.86 11.97
N ALA A 59 1.82 -9.15 12.71
CA ALA A 59 1.14 -7.90 12.35
C ALA A 59 0.15 -8.03 11.16
N PRO A 60 -0.89 -7.17 11.05
CA PRO A 60 -1.86 -7.24 9.96
C PRO A 60 -1.23 -6.66 8.68
N GLN A 61 -0.29 -7.41 8.11
CA GLN A 61 0.34 -7.16 6.83
C GLN A 61 -0.67 -7.30 5.68
N LEU A 62 -1.74 -8.07 5.91
CA LEU A 62 -2.78 -8.35 4.94
C LEU A 62 -4.10 -7.79 5.44
N ILE A 63 -4.80 -7.06 4.58
CA ILE A 63 -6.13 -6.51 4.86
C ILE A 63 -7.12 -7.14 3.90
N LEU A 64 -8.24 -7.62 4.41
CA LEU A 64 -9.39 -7.95 3.59
C LEU A 64 -10.27 -6.73 3.47
N MET A 65 -10.57 -6.30 2.23
CA MET A 65 -11.50 -5.19 2.02
C MET A 65 -12.22 -5.30 0.68
N ASP A 66 -13.32 -4.57 0.56
CA ASP A 66 -14.03 -4.43 -0.72
C ASP A 66 -13.11 -3.71 -1.73
N PRO A 67 -12.89 -4.26 -2.93
CA PRO A 67 -12.03 -3.64 -3.94
C PRO A 67 -12.49 -2.24 -4.35
N ARG A 68 -13.81 -1.95 -4.31
CA ARG A 68 -14.36 -0.62 -4.64
C ARG A 68 -13.97 0.40 -3.59
N GLN A 69 -14.11 0.06 -2.31
CA GLN A 69 -13.64 0.90 -1.21
C GLN A 69 -12.12 1.10 -1.28
N GLY A 70 -11.39 0.05 -1.66
CA GLY A 70 -9.95 0.12 -1.92
C GLY A 70 -9.57 1.15 -2.98
N LEU A 71 -10.31 1.17 -4.10
CA LEU A 71 -10.13 2.15 -5.17
C LEU A 71 -10.44 3.58 -4.70
N ASP A 72 -11.52 3.77 -3.92
CA ASP A 72 -11.87 5.08 -3.38
C ASP A 72 -10.77 5.63 -2.47
N ILE A 73 -10.22 4.81 -1.58
CA ILE A 73 -9.09 5.18 -0.70
C ILE A 73 -7.85 5.52 -1.52
N ALA A 74 -7.55 4.74 -2.57
CA ALA A 74 -6.42 5.00 -3.44
C ALA A 74 -6.57 6.34 -4.19
N ASN A 75 -7.76 6.60 -4.73
CA ASN A 75 -8.09 7.85 -5.40
C ASN A 75 -7.97 9.05 -4.45
N GLU A 76 -8.50 8.93 -3.23
CA GLU A 76 -8.37 9.97 -2.23
C GLU A 76 -6.90 10.25 -1.89
N THR A 77 -6.10 9.19 -1.77
CA THR A 77 -4.66 9.31 -1.52
C THR A 77 -3.95 10.05 -2.65
N ILE A 78 -4.27 9.74 -3.91
CA ILE A 78 -3.72 10.43 -5.09
C ILE A 78 -4.11 11.92 -5.07
N LEU A 79 -5.37 12.25 -4.77
CA LEU A 79 -5.82 13.64 -4.69
C LEU A 79 -5.09 14.43 -3.60
N ARG A 80 -4.91 13.82 -2.42
CA ARG A 80 -4.14 14.44 -1.33
C ARG A 80 -2.68 14.66 -1.72
N ALA A 81 -2.05 13.68 -2.36
CA ALA A 81 -0.67 13.79 -2.84
C ALA A 81 -0.53 14.89 -3.92
N SER A 82 -1.48 14.95 -4.85
CA SER A 82 -1.52 15.99 -5.89
C SER A 82 -1.64 17.39 -5.29
N LYS A 83 -2.55 17.58 -4.33
CA LYS A 83 -2.70 18.85 -3.60
C LYS A 83 -1.43 19.24 -2.84
N PHE A 84 -0.78 18.28 -2.19
CA PHE A 84 0.50 18.50 -1.52
C PHE A 84 1.57 18.99 -2.49
N ILE A 85 1.73 18.33 -3.64
CA ILE A 85 2.67 18.73 -4.69
C ILE A 85 2.38 20.14 -5.17
N GLN A 86 1.13 20.47 -5.50
CA GLN A 86 0.74 21.81 -5.95
C GLN A 86 1.10 22.90 -4.94
N GLN A 87 0.81 22.68 -3.66
CA GLN A 87 1.15 23.62 -2.59
C GLN A 87 2.66 23.78 -2.44
N HIS A 88 3.42 22.68 -2.50
CA HIS A 88 4.87 22.73 -2.40
C HIS A 88 5.50 23.43 -3.60
N THR A 89 5.03 23.14 -4.81
CA THR A 89 5.44 23.81 -6.04
C THR A 89 5.19 25.31 -5.93
N LYS A 90 3.98 25.73 -5.55
CA LYS A 90 3.65 27.16 -5.35
C LYS A 90 4.60 27.83 -4.35
N LYS A 91 4.83 27.21 -3.20
CA LYS A 91 5.76 27.72 -2.17
C LYS A 91 7.19 27.88 -2.71
N MET A 92 7.67 26.93 -3.51
CA MET A 92 8.99 27.01 -4.12
C MET A 92 9.07 28.17 -5.13
N TRP A 93 8.10 28.27 -6.04
CA TRP A 93 8.04 29.36 -7.01
C TRP A 93 7.99 30.73 -6.32
N GLU A 94 7.12 30.90 -5.32
CA GLU A 94 7.05 32.15 -4.55
C GLU A 94 8.40 32.50 -3.93
N TYR A 95 9.11 31.54 -3.32
CA TYR A 95 10.41 31.79 -2.71
C TYR A 95 11.48 32.20 -3.73
N TYR A 96 11.56 31.49 -4.86
CA TYR A 96 12.57 31.77 -5.89
C TYR A 96 12.24 33.02 -6.71
N ASP A 97 10.97 33.27 -7.06
CA ASP A 97 10.53 34.49 -7.75
C ASP A 97 10.73 35.75 -6.88
N LEU A 98 10.52 35.64 -5.55
CA LEU A 98 10.79 36.74 -4.62
C LEU A 98 12.29 37.01 -4.46
N LYS A 99 13.14 35.98 -4.53
CA LYS A 99 14.60 36.16 -4.48
C LYS A 99 15.21 36.63 -5.81
N LEU A 100 14.58 36.34 -6.94
CA LEU A 100 15.08 36.70 -8.28
C LEU A 100 14.59 38.07 -8.77
N LYS A 101 13.67 38.75 -8.07
CA LYS A 101 13.41 40.16 -8.32
C LYS A 101 14.52 41.00 -7.68
N PRO A 102 15.49 41.55 -8.44
CA PRO A 102 16.36 42.58 -7.89
C PRO A 102 15.47 43.71 -7.40
N SER A 103 15.73 44.23 -6.20
CA SER A 103 15.09 45.42 -5.68
C SER A 103 15.40 46.60 -6.60
N LYS A 104 14.62 46.77 -7.67
CA LYS A 104 14.54 48.01 -8.42
C LYS A 104 13.82 49.01 -7.54
N ASN A 105 14.58 49.63 -6.63
CA ASN A 105 14.40 50.98 -6.10
C ASN A 105 15.28 51.13 -4.86
N VAL A 106 16.57 51.39 -5.08
CA VAL A 106 17.30 52.25 -4.16
C VAL A 106 17.81 53.42 -4.99
N ASN A 107 16.90 54.36 -5.26
CA ASN A 107 17.23 55.63 -5.86
C ASN A 107 17.76 56.51 -4.72
N PHE A 108 19.08 56.50 -4.50
CA PHE A 108 19.72 57.54 -3.70
C PHE A 108 19.77 58.80 -4.56
N LYS A 109 18.82 59.71 -4.34
CA LYS A 109 18.97 61.12 -4.71
C LYS A 109 19.74 61.85 -3.62
#